data_AF-A0A6A5QGS5-F1
#
_entry.id   AF-A0A6A5QGS5-F1
#
_cell.length_a   1.000
_cell.length_b   1.000
_cell.length_c   1.000
_cell.angle_alpha   90.00
_cell.angle_beta   90.00
_cell.angle_gamma   90.00
#
_symmetry.space_group_name_H-M   'P 1'
#
loop_
_entity.id
_entity.type
_entity.pdbx_description
1 polymer ?
#
loop_
_entity_poly.entity_id
_entity_poly.type
_entity_poly.pdbx_seq_one_letter_code
_entity_poly.pdbx_strand_id
1 'polypeptide(L)'
;GTSASCPLGAVIFSLVNDALIASGKLTLGFLNPCWYKTGRKGVGDITTDFSYGCDLQGFPVNEGWDHVIGFRFPDFPKLLVLVGAKETRTRWEV
;
A
#
# COMPACT_ATOMS: atom_id res chain seq x y z
N GLY A 1 -6.44 -4.26 -15.08
CA GLY A 1 -6.84 -2.83 -15.18
C GLY A 1 -6.96 -2.24 -13.79
N THR A 2 -6.87 -0.91 -13.67
CA THR A 2 -6.94 -0.20 -12.37
C THR A 2 -8.25 -0.43 -11.61
N SER A 3 -9.30 -0.83 -12.31
CA SER A 3 -10.59 -1.26 -11.73
C SER A 3 -10.46 -2.45 -10.77
N ALA A 4 -9.50 -3.35 -10.98
CA ALA A 4 -9.24 -4.47 -10.08
C ALA A 4 -8.26 -4.10 -8.95
N SER A 5 -7.35 -3.14 -9.18
CA SER A 5 -6.41 -2.70 -8.15
C SER A 5 -7.06 -1.81 -7.10
N CYS A 6 -8.06 -1.01 -7.46
CA CYS A 6 -8.81 -0.17 -6.51
C CYS A 6 -9.47 -0.98 -5.37
N PRO A 7 -10.31 -2.00 -5.63
CA PRO A 7 -10.91 -2.79 -4.56
C PRO A 7 -9.87 -3.59 -3.78
N LEU A 8 -8.79 -4.05 -4.43
CA LEU A 8 -7.72 -4.76 -3.75
C LEU A 8 -6.98 -3.87 -2.74
N GLY A 9 -6.63 -2.65 -3.12
CA GLY A 9 -6.02 -1.68 -2.20
C GLY A 9 -6.96 -1.31 -1.05
N ALA A 10 -8.26 -1.12 -1.33
CA ALA A 10 -9.27 -0.82 -0.32
C ALA A 10 -9.37 -1.91 0.75
N VAL A 11 -9.33 -3.19 0.37
CA VAL A 11 -9.34 -4.32 1.32
C VAL A 11 -8.12 -4.27 2.25
N ILE A 12 -6.92 -4.03 1.72
CA ILE A 12 -5.70 -3.97 2.54
C ILE A 12 -5.79 -2.84 3.57
N PHE A 13 -6.20 -1.64 3.17
CA PHE A 13 -6.39 -0.53 4.11
C PHE A 13 -7.49 -0.80 5.13
N SER A 14 -8.53 -1.54 4.75
CA SER A 14 -9.59 -1.94 5.68
C SER A 14 -9.06 -2.91 6.75
N LEU A 15 -8.22 -3.87 6.36
CA LEU A 15 -7.55 -4.78 7.30
C LEU A 15 -6.59 -4.04 8.24
N VAL A 16 -5.87 -3.03 7.74
CA VAL A 16 -5.00 -2.20 8.60
C VAL A 16 -5.83 -1.41 9.60
N ASN A 17 -6.97 -0.84 9.19
CA ASN A 17 -7.89 -0.16 10.10
C ASN A 17 -8.48 -1.12 11.15
N ASP A 18 -8.81 -2.35 10.77
CA ASP A 18 -9.27 -3.38 11.71
C ASP A 18 -8.20 -3.69 12.78
N ALA A 19 -6.94 -3.88 12.36
CA ALA A 19 -5.82 -4.09 13.27
C ALA A 19 -5.55 -2.88 14.19
N LEU A 20 -5.75 -1.65 13.69
CA LEU A 20 -5.66 -0.43 14.48
C LEU A 20 -6.75 -0.35 15.54
N ILE A 21 -8.01 -0.63 15.16
CA ILE A 21 -9.15 -0.65 16.08
C ILE A 21 -8.96 -1.73 17.15
N ALA A 22 -8.50 -2.93 16.76
CA ALA A 22 -8.18 -4.02 17.68
C ALA A 22 -7.05 -3.65 18.67
N SER A 23 -6.14 -2.75 18.26
CA SER A 23 -5.08 -2.20 19.10
C SER A 23 -5.52 -0.96 19.91
N GLY A 24 -6.79 -0.56 19.86
CA GLY A 24 -7.31 0.62 20.55
C GLY A 24 -6.85 1.96 19.94
N LYS A 25 -6.39 1.96 18.69
CA LYS A 25 -5.88 3.14 17.98
C LYS A 25 -6.95 3.72 17.04
N LEU A 26 -6.76 4.99 16.68
CA LEU A 26 -7.56 5.62 15.63
C LEU A 26 -7.23 5.03 14.26
N THR A 27 -8.23 5.02 13.38
CA THR A 27 -8.10 4.60 11.98
C THR A 27 -7.26 5.60 11.18
N LEU A 28 -6.82 5.18 9.99
CA LEU A 28 -5.94 5.97 9.12
C LEU A 28 -6.56 7.27 8.59
N GLY A 29 -7.89 7.37 8.52
CA GLY A 29 -8.58 8.56 8.02
C GLY A 29 -8.14 8.95 6.60
N PHE A 30 -7.83 10.23 6.38
CA PHE A 30 -7.31 10.70 5.10
C PHE A 30 -5.87 10.22 4.91
N LEU A 31 -5.69 9.24 4.02
CA LEU A 31 -4.45 8.48 3.87
C LEU A 31 -3.30 9.30 3.27
N ASN A 32 -3.58 10.18 2.29
CA ASN A 32 -2.53 10.84 1.49
C ASN A 32 -1.44 11.53 2.34
N PRO A 33 -1.75 12.38 3.34
CA PRO A 33 -0.71 13.07 4.11
C PRO A 33 0.25 12.13 4.85
N CYS A 34 -0.26 11.04 5.43
CA CYS A 34 0.56 10.02 6.09
C CYS A 34 1.36 9.21 5.06
N TRP A 35 0.72 8.87 3.93
CA TRP A 35 1.32 8.08 2.86
C TRP A 35 2.53 8.76 2.23
N TYR A 36 2.43 10.06 1.91
CA TYR A 36 3.56 10.82 1.35
C TYR A 36 4.69 11.06 2.36
N LYS A 37 4.41 11.02 3.67
CA LYS A 37 5.43 11.21 4.73
C LYS A 37 6.18 9.93 5.08
N THR A 38 5.47 8.83 5.29
CA THR A 38 6.05 7.58 5.84
C THR A 38 5.78 6.34 5.01
N GLY A 39 4.88 6.41 4.02
CA GLY A 39 4.43 5.27 3.21
C GLY A 39 5.53 4.58 2.39
N ARG A 40 6.62 5.27 2.06
CA ARG A 40 7.78 4.67 1.33
C ARG A 40 8.35 3.41 1.96
N LYS A 41 8.25 3.27 3.28
CA LYS A 41 8.81 2.12 4.01
C LYS A 41 7.88 0.88 3.96
N GLY A 42 6.65 1.05 3.48
CA GLY A 42 5.57 0.06 3.56
C GLY A 42 5.12 -0.46 2.20
N VAL A 43 5.92 -0.30 1.16
CA VAL A 43 5.57 -0.66 -0.21
C VAL A 43 6.53 -1.70 -0.81
N GLY A 44 6.04 -2.48 -1.78
CA GLY A 44 6.82 -3.47 -2.52
C GLY A 44 7.83 -2.87 -3.51
N ASP A 45 8.64 -3.72 -4.17
CA ASP A 45 9.79 -3.35 -5.00
C ASP A 45 9.57 -3.75 -6.48
N ILE A 46 9.45 -2.78 -7.40
CA ILE A 46 9.28 -3.00 -8.87
C ILE A 46 10.12 -1.95 -9.61
N THR A 47 11.43 -2.07 -9.67
CA THR A 47 12.30 -0.95 -10.09
C THR A 47 12.38 -0.70 -11.60
N THR A 48 11.80 -1.57 -12.44
CA THR A 48 12.01 -1.52 -13.89
C THR A 48 10.73 -1.81 -14.68
N ASP A 49 10.12 -0.77 -15.26
CA ASP A 49 9.06 -0.89 -16.27
C ASP A 49 8.75 0.48 -16.90
N PHE A 50 7.83 0.53 -17.87
CA PHE A 50 7.31 1.74 -18.48
C PHE A 50 5.78 1.72 -18.56
N SER A 51 5.14 2.89 -18.54
CA SER A 51 3.74 2.98 -18.95
C SER A 51 3.64 2.84 -20.48
N TYR A 52 2.79 1.95 -20.99
CA TYR A 52 2.58 1.77 -22.42
C TYR A 52 1.26 2.40 -22.87
N GLY A 53 1.27 3.10 -24.01
CA GLY A 53 0.06 3.66 -24.63
C GLY A 53 0.30 4.03 -26.09
N CYS A 54 -0.69 3.80 -26.96
CA CYS A 54 -0.58 4.07 -28.41
C CYS A 54 0.73 3.54 -29.05
N ASP A 55 1.14 2.33 -28.68
CA ASP A 55 2.40 1.69 -29.11
C ASP A 55 3.70 2.44 -28.77
N LEU A 56 3.63 3.37 -27.81
CA LEU A 56 4.75 4.16 -27.31
C LEU A 56 5.06 3.85 -25.85
N GLN A 57 6.34 3.97 -25.50
CA GLN A 57 6.81 4.00 -24.10
C GLN A 57 6.61 5.40 -23.54
N GLY A 58 5.84 5.50 -22.46
CA GLY A 58 5.59 6.72 -21.70
C GLY A 58 6.55 6.88 -20.53
N PHE A 59 6.01 7.08 -19.33
CA PHE A 59 6.81 7.33 -18.13
C PHE A 59 7.55 6.07 -17.64
N PRO A 60 8.83 6.19 -17.22
CA PRO A 60 9.56 5.10 -16.59
C PRO A 60 9.14 4.91 -15.13
N VAL A 61 9.13 3.67 -14.70
CA VAL A 61 9.08 3.28 -13.28
C VAL A 61 10.46 3.49 -12.67
N ASN A 62 10.52 4.18 -11.53
CA ASN A 62 11.76 4.51 -10.84
C ASN A 62 11.70 4.09 -9.37
N GLU A 63 12.86 3.94 -8.72
CA GLU A 63 12.91 3.71 -7.28
C GLU A 63 12.13 4.80 -6.50
N GLY A 64 11.31 4.37 -5.53
CA GLY A 64 10.48 5.28 -4.75
C GLY A 64 9.13 5.59 -5.41
N TRP A 65 8.80 6.89 -5.51
CA TRP A 65 7.55 7.36 -6.11
C TRP A 65 7.76 7.63 -7.59
N ASP A 66 6.86 7.16 -8.43
CA ASP A 66 6.89 7.41 -9.87
C ASP A 66 5.50 7.74 -10.44
N HIS A 67 5.45 8.15 -11.71
CA HIS A 67 4.22 8.58 -12.39
C HIS A 67 3.33 7.42 -12.87
N VAL A 68 3.78 6.17 -12.74
CA VAL A 68 3.07 4.99 -13.25
C VAL A 68 2.33 4.27 -12.11
N ILE A 69 3.01 4.04 -10.99
CA ILE A 69 2.53 3.28 -9.83
C ILE A 69 2.62 4.06 -8.51
N GLY A 70 3.12 5.30 -8.52
CA GLY A 70 3.19 6.15 -7.33
C GLY A 70 4.04 5.52 -6.24
N PHE A 71 3.54 5.55 -4.99
CA PHE A 71 4.05 4.63 -3.98
C PHE A 71 3.37 3.29 -4.20
N ARG A 72 4.16 2.40 -4.80
CA ARG A 72 4.00 0.98 -5.11
C ARG A 72 3.06 0.20 -4.18
N PHE A 73 2.73 -1.03 -4.55
CA PHE A 73 1.71 -1.79 -3.84
C PHE A 73 1.98 -1.92 -2.32
N PRO A 74 0.97 -1.63 -1.47
CA PRO A 74 1.10 -1.71 -0.01
C PRO A 74 1.44 -3.11 0.46
N ASP A 75 2.52 -3.24 1.23
CA ASP A 75 2.96 -4.47 1.88
C ASP A 75 2.34 -4.53 3.28
N PHE A 76 1.33 -5.40 3.46
CA PHE A 76 0.52 -5.45 4.67
C PHE A 76 1.34 -5.65 5.96
N PRO A 77 2.25 -6.64 6.07
CA PRO A 77 3.15 -6.77 7.22
C PRO A 77 3.95 -5.49 7.52
N LYS A 78 4.53 -4.85 6.50
CA LYS A 78 5.29 -3.61 6.70
C LYS A 78 4.40 -2.46 7.15
N LEU A 79 3.16 -2.40 6.66
CA LEU A 79 2.19 -1.39 7.07
C LEU A 79 1.80 -1.52 8.53
N LEU A 80 1.55 -2.74 9.02
CA LEU A 80 1.24 -2.97 10.43
C LEU A 80 2.36 -2.44 11.34
N VAL A 81 3.61 -2.75 10.99
CA VAL A 81 4.79 -2.23 11.71
C VAL A 81 4.83 -0.69 11.67
N LEU A 82 4.58 -0.08 10.52
CA LEU A 82 4.62 1.38 10.35
C LEU A 82 3.55 2.12 11.16
N VAL A 83 2.34 1.55 11.24
CA VAL A 83 1.25 2.12 12.03
C VAL A 83 1.30 1.69 13.50
N GLY A 84 2.28 0.85 13.84
CA GLY A 84 2.49 0.27 15.17
C GLY A 84 1.33 -0.61 15.63
N ALA A 85 0.56 -1.18 14.70
CA ALA A 85 -0.41 -2.22 15.00
C ALA A 85 0.33 -3.55 15.11
N LYS A 86 -0.05 -4.38 16.08
CA LYS A 86 0.47 -5.75 16.14
C LYS A 86 -0.33 -6.58 15.16
N GLU A 87 0.34 -7.47 14.44
CA GLU A 87 -0.34 -8.54 13.71
C GLU A 87 -1.04 -9.41 14.77
N THR A 88 -2.35 -9.20 14.94
CA THR A 88 -3.18 -10.16 15.64
C THR A 88 -3.24 -11.37 14.73
N ARG A 89 -2.32 -12.31 14.95
CA ARG A 89 -2.32 -13.66 14.36
C ARG A 89 -3.74 -14.22 14.51
N THR A 90 -4.56 -14.08 13.48
CA THR A 90 -5.94 -14.54 13.50
C THR A 90 -5.90 -16.03 13.26
N ARG A 91 -6.03 -16.80 14.34
CA ARG A 91 -6.96 -17.95 14.51
C ARG A 91 -7.06 -19.02 13.38
N TRP A 92 -6.14 -19.06 12.42
CA TRP A 92 -6.13 -20.00 11.30
C TRP A 92 -4.83 -20.82 11.22
N GLU A 93 -4.01 -20.78 12.26
CA GLU A 93 -3.07 -21.87 12.53
C GLU A 93 -3.89 -23.02 13.16
N VAL A 94 -4.36 -23.92 12.30
CA VAL A 94 -4.75 -25.30 12.65
C VAL A 94 -3.68 -26.24 12.13
#